data_AF-A0A5C6BAT0-F1
#
_entry.id   AF-A0A5C6BAT0-F1
#
_cell.length_a   1.000
_cell.length_b   1.000
_cell.length_c   1.000
_cell.angle_alpha   90.00
_cell.angle_beta   90.00
_cell.angle_gamma   90.00
#
_symmetry.space_group_name_H-M   'P 1'
#
loop_
_entity.id
_entity.type
_entity.pdbx_description
1 polymer ?
#
loop_
_entity_poly.entity_id
_entity_poly.type
_entity_poly.pdbx_seq_one_letter_code
_entity_poly.pdbx_strand_id
1 'polypeptide(L)'
;MPDDSAPAPTALLLSGDLFFTSKITGTAQAVGLHMDVRASIPEEIPGPAAGGYRLVIIDLAQPSIVPAEVIARLSATDRPYVIAYGSHVATAKLQAARDAGCNEVLPRSRFSSELAEILKQATI
;
A
#
# COMPACT_ATOMS: atom_id res chain seq x y z
N MET A 1 -23.47 -22.44 6.20
CA MET A 1 -22.78 -22.37 4.90
C MET A 1 -22.86 -20.92 4.45
N PRO A 2 -21.80 -20.11 4.61
CA PRO A 2 -21.65 -18.87 3.86
C PRO A 2 -20.89 -19.20 2.57
N ASP A 3 -21.61 -19.27 1.46
CA ASP A 3 -21.05 -19.24 0.11
C ASP A 3 -21.35 -17.83 -0.41
N ASP A 4 -20.36 -16.95 -0.39
CA ASP A 4 -20.40 -15.71 -1.17
C ASP A 4 -18.98 -15.27 -1.56
N SER A 5 -18.53 -15.79 -2.70
CA SER A 5 -17.97 -15.00 -3.80
C SER A 5 -17.01 -13.86 -3.40
N ALA A 6 -15.73 -14.17 -3.19
CA ALA A 6 -14.67 -13.15 -3.14
C ALA A 6 -14.58 -12.34 -4.45
N PRO A 7 -13.99 -11.15 -4.40
CA PRO A 7 -12.66 -11.06 -4.98
C PRO A 7 -11.69 -10.35 -4.00
N ALA A 8 -10.55 -10.96 -3.71
CA ALA A 8 -9.28 -10.62 -4.37
C ALA A 8 -8.68 -9.30 -3.79
N PRO A 9 -7.46 -8.89 -4.16
CA PRO A 9 -6.49 -8.25 -3.27
C PRO A 9 -6.96 -6.93 -2.65
N THR A 10 -6.98 -6.89 -1.31
CA THR A 10 -7.46 -5.73 -0.54
C THR A 10 -6.35 -4.70 -0.32
N ALA A 11 -5.09 -5.11 -0.45
CA ALA A 11 -3.93 -4.23 -0.32
C ALA A 11 -2.95 -4.41 -1.49
N LEU A 12 -2.43 -3.29 -2.01
CA LEU A 12 -1.36 -3.26 -2.99
C LEU A 12 -0.07 -2.79 -2.31
N LEU A 13 1.02 -3.51 -2.46
CA LEU A 13 2.36 -3.13 -2.01
C LEU A 13 3.26 -2.88 -3.23
N LEU A 14 3.72 -1.65 -3.38
CA LEU A 14 4.70 -1.26 -4.38
C LEU A 14 6.10 -1.31 -3.76
N SER A 15 6.72 -2.48 -3.78
CA SER A 15 8.08 -2.69 -3.30
C SER A 15 8.80 -3.74 -4.17
N GLY A 16 10.10 -3.54 -4.36
CA GLY A 16 11.00 -4.47 -5.06
C GLY A 16 11.82 -5.30 -4.08
N ASP A 17 11.65 -5.07 -2.78
CA ASP A 17 12.39 -5.76 -1.74
C ASP A 17 11.63 -7.03 -1.30
N LEU A 18 12.11 -8.18 -1.77
CA LEU A 18 11.54 -9.50 -1.48
C LEU A 18 11.52 -9.82 0.02
N PHE A 19 12.50 -9.35 0.79
CA PHE A 19 12.55 -9.61 2.23
C PHE A 19 11.42 -8.92 2.97
N PHE A 20 11.17 -7.65 2.65
CA PHE A 20 10.08 -6.90 3.25
C PHE A 20 8.73 -7.38 2.77
N THR A 21 8.63 -7.62 1.47
CA THR A 21 7.44 -8.18 0.84
C THR A 21 6.95 -9.43 1.55
N SER A 22 7.82 -10.43 1.75
CA SER A 22 7.45 -11.69 2.42
C SER A 22 6.94 -11.50 3.84
N LYS A 23 7.53 -10.58 4.61
CA LYS A 23 7.08 -10.30 5.98
C LYS A 23 5.69 -9.67 5.97
N ILE A 24 5.46 -8.76 5.04
CA ILE A 24 4.19 -8.05 4.94
C ILE A 24 3.09 -8.99 4.43
N THR A 25 3.36 -9.78 3.40
CA THR A 25 2.40 -10.76 2.85
C THR A 25 2.03 -11.81 3.88
N GLY A 26 3.00 -12.31 4.65
CA GLY A 26 2.74 -13.26 5.74
C GLY A 26 1.82 -12.68 6.82
N THR A 27 2.02 -11.41 7.18
CA THR A 27 1.15 -10.75 8.18
C THR A 27 -0.25 -10.48 7.61
N ALA A 28 -0.34 -10.03 6.35
CA ALA A 28 -1.62 -9.83 5.66
C ALA A 28 -2.41 -11.13 5.59
N GLN A 29 -1.78 -12.24 5.19
CA GLN A 29 -2.43 -13.55 5.20
C GLN A 29 -2.91 -13.97 6.59
N ALA A 30 -2.13 -13.69 7.64
CA ALA A 30 -2.50 -14.03 9.01
C ALA A 30 -3.77 -13.29 9.50
N VAL A 31 -4.06 -12.11 8.95
CA VAL A 31 -5.29 -11.34 9.24
C VAL A 31 -6.40 -11.57 8.21
N GLY A 32 -6.21 -12.49 7.25
CA GLY A 32 -7.18 -12.79 6.19
C GLY A 32 -7.19 -11.77 5.04
N LEU A 33 -6.20 -10.88 4.96
CA LEU A 33 -6.02 -9.92 3.88
C LEU A 33 -5.13 -10.48 2.77
N HIS A 34 -5.55 -10.28 1.53
CA HIS A 34 -4.78 -10.67 0.37
C HIS A 34 -3.99 -9.46 -0.12
N MET A 35 -2.66 -9.55 -0.07
CA MET A 35 -1.79 -8.46 -0.50
C MET A 35 -1.14 -8.76 -1.85
N ASP A 36 -1.37 -7.90 -2.82
CA ASP A 36 -0.72 -7.92 -4.12
C ASP A 36 0.57 -7.11 -4.06
N VAL A 37 1.66 -7.66 -4.57
CA VAL A 37 2.98 -7.04 -4.48
C VAL A 37 3.51 -6.82 -5.89
N ARG A 38 3.82 -5.58 -6.21
CA ARG A 38 4.33 -5.17 -7.52
C ARG A 38 5.64 -4.42 -7.34
N ALA A 39 6.61 -4.78 -8.16
CA ALA A 39 7.87 -4.04 -8.25
C ALA A 39 7.74 -2.74 -9.07
N SER A 40 6.58 -2.48 -9.69
CA SER A 40 6.33 -1.34 -10.58
C SER A 40 4.92 -0.79 -10.40
N ILE A 41 4.73 0.49 -10.72
CA ILE A 41 3.43 1.16 -10.64
C ILE A 41 2.54 0.66 -11.80
N PRO A 42 1.35 0.11 -11.53
CA PRO A 42 0.42 -0.31 -12.59
C PRO A 42 -0.16 0.90 -13.35
N GLU A 43 -0.74 0.63 -14.53
CA GLU A 43 -1.40 1.67 -15.34
C GLU A 43 -2.67 2.22 -14.72
N GLU A 44 -3.37 1.41 -13.92
CA GLU A 44 -4.55 1.84 -13.19
C GLU A 44 -4.58 1.14 -11.83
N ILE A 45 -4.93 1.89 -10.79
CA ILE A 45 -5.15 1.35 -9.46
C ILE A 45 -6.63 1.56 -9.13
N PRO A 46 -7.49 0.55 -9.37
CA PRO A 46 -8.89 0.66 -9.08
C PRO A 46 -9.10 0.84 -7.58
N GLY A 47 -10.05 1.72 -7.25
CA GLY A 47 -10.46 1.98 -5.90
C GLY A 47 -11.35 0.90 -5.31
N PRO A 48 -11.65 1.00 -4.01
CA PRO A 48 -12.41 -0.01 -3.29
C PRO A 48 -13.87 -0.15 -3.74
N ALA A 49 -14.53 0.93 -4.18
CA ALA A 49 -15.89 0.89 -4.71
C ALA A 49 -15.97 0.22 -6.09
N ALA A 50 -14.88 0.21 -6.85
CA ALA A 50 -14.76 -0.55 -8.10
C ALA A 50 -14.37 -2.03 -7.89
N GLY A 51 -14.30 -2.49 -6.63
CA GLY A 51 -13.81 -3.84 -6.30
C GLY A 51 -12.29 -3.98 -6.40
N GLY A 52 -11.56 -2.86 -6.37
CA GLY A 52 -10.10 -2.80 -6.38
C GLY A 52 -9.49 -2.84 -4.98
N TYR A 53 -8.37 -2.14 -4.80
CA TYR A 53 -7.63 -2.13 -3.55
C TYR A 53 -8.29 -1.20 -2.53
N ARG A 54 -8.23 -1.51 -1.24
CA ARG A 54 -8.60 -0.59 -0.14
C ARG A 54 -7.40 0.14 0.43
N LEU A 55 -6.23 -0.49 0.35
CA LEU A 55 -4.97 0.01 0.87
C LEU A 55 -3.89 -0.05 -0.21
N VAL A 56 -3.13 1.02 -0.39
CA VAL A 56 -1.99 1.09 -1.30
C VAL A 56 -0.78 1.52 -0.50
N ILE A 57 0.26 0.71 -0.54
CA ILE A 57 1.48 0.90 0.22
C ILE A 57 2.62 1.16 -0.76
N ILE A 58 3.35 2.26 -0.57
CA ILE A 58 4.39 2.72 -1.49
C ILE A 58 5.74 2.69 -0.78
N ASP A 59 6.71 1.97 -1.35
CA ASP A 59 8.09 1.96 -0.86
C ASP A 59 8.92 3.09 -1.47
N LEU A 60 9.15 4.15 -0.70
CA LEU A 60 10.00 5.29 -1.08
C LEU A 60 11.49 4.95 -1.11
N ALA A 61 11.90 3.79 -0.58
CA ALA A 61 13.26 3.31 -0.74
C ALA A 61 13.57 3.03 -2.22
N GLN A 62 12.56 2.63 -3.00
CA GLN A 62 12.71 2.45 -4.44
C GLN A 62 12.65 3.79 -5.19
N PRO A 63 13.68 4.14 -5.98
CA PRO A 63 13.65 5.32 -6.84
C PRO A 63 12.70 5.16 -8.04
N SER A 64 12.39 3.92 -8.44
CA SER A 64 11.46 3.60 -9.53
C SER A 64 10.00 3.83 -9.16
N ILE A 65 9.66 3.95 -7.87
CA ILE A 65 8.29 4.15 -7.40
C ILE A 65 8.13 5.60 -6.94
N VAL A 66 7.42 6.40 -7.73
CA VAL A 66 7.14 7.80 -7.45
C VAL A 66 5.72 7.95 -6.88
N PRO A 67 5.53 8.48 -5.67
CA PRO A 67 4.21 8.65 -5.06
C PRO A 67 3.25 9.46 -5.90
N ALA A 68 3.72 10.55 -6.50
CA ALA A 68 2.91 11.41 -7.36
C ALA A 68 2.34 10.63 -8.56
N GLU A 69 3.13 9.72 -9.16
CA GLU A 69 2.63 8.85 -10.22
C GLU A 69 1.58 7.88 -9.70
N VAL A 70 1.83 7.22 -8.57
CA VAL A 70 0.83 6.32 -7.95
C VAL A 70 -0.48 7.06 -7.71
N ILE A 71 -0.42 8.23 -7.07
CA ILE A 71 -1.55 9.11 -6.78
C ILE A 71 -2.32 9.49 -8.06
N ALA A 72 -1.61 9.75 -9.17
CA ALA A 72 -2.20 10.07 -10.46
C ALA A 72 -2.88 8.86 -11.14
N ARG A 73 -2.50 7.63 -10.79
CA ARG A 73 -3.12 6.37 -11.26
C ARG A 73 -4.28 5.90 -10.40
N LEU A 74 -4.51 6.54 -9.25
CA LEU A 74 -5.67 6.27 -8.40
C LEU A 74 -6.90 6.97 -8.96
N SER A 75 -8.05 6.35 -8.77
CA SER A 75 -9.32 7.02 -9.02
C SER A 75 -9.45 8.29 -8.18
N ALA A 76 -9.82 9.40 -8.83
CA ALA A 76 -10.04 10.68 -8.17
C ALA A 76 -11.32 10.70 -7.31
N THR A 77 -12.30 9.85 -7.66
CA THR A 77 -13.59 9.77 -6.99
C THR A 77 -13.66 8.64 -5.95
N ASP A 78 -12.79 7.65 -6.07
CA ASP A 78 -12.77 6.46 -5.22
C ASP A 78 -11.32 6.09 -4.88
N ARG A 79 -10.68 6.92 -4.06
CA ARG A 79 -9.26 6.75 -3.72
C ARG A 79 -9.10 5.77 -2.54
N PRO A 80 -8.31 4.69 -2.68
CA PRO A 80 -7.94 3.85 -1.55
C PRO A 80 -7.00 4.58 -0.59
N TYR A 81 -6.84 4.03 0.61
CA TYR A 81 -5.93 4.60 1.60
C TYR A 81 -4.48 4.41 1.15
N VAL A 82 -3.73 5.51 0.95
CA VAL A 82 -2.35 5.47 0.44
C VAL A 82 -1.36 5.73 1.57
N ILE A 83 -0.53 4.73 1.86
CA ILE A 83 0.55 4.81 2.84
C ILE A 83 1.89 4.77 2.13
N ALA A 84 2.66 5.85 2.20
CA ALA A 84 4.04 5.83 1.75
C ALA A 84 4.96 5.53 2.93
N TYR A 85 5.89 4.58 2.77
CA TYR A 85 6.93 4.35 3.76
C TYR A 85 8.33 4.49 3.19
N GLY A 86 9.26 5.01 3.99
CA GLY A 86 10.63 5.26 3.56
C GLY A 86 11.64 5.18 4.70
N SER A 87 12.92 5.14 4.36
CA SER A 87 14.00 5.23 5.37
C SER A 87 14.06 6.63 5.99
N HIS A 88 14.49 6.72 7.25
CA HIS A 88 14.55 7.99 8.00
C HIS A 88 15.47 9.05 7.36
N VAL A 89 16.42 8.61 6.54
CA VAL A 89 17.30 9.46 5.73
C VAL A 89 16.61 10.08 4.49
N ALA A 90 15.39 9.64 4.18
CA ALA A 90 14.63 10.07 3.02
C ALA A 90 13.53 11.09 3.40
N THR A 91 13.79 11.98 4.35
CA THR A 91 12.88 13.09 4.74
C THR A 91 12.38 13.90 3.55
N ALA A 92 13.25 14.16 2.56
CA ALA A 92 12.84 14.83 1.32
C ALA A 92 11.81 14.01 0.51
N LYS A 93 11.96 12.68 0.45
CA LYS A 93 10.99 11.80 -0.23
C LYS A 93 9.69 11.67 0.56
N LEU A 94 9.75 11.63 1.89
CA LEU A 94 8.58 11.62 2.75
C LEU A 94 7.77 12.91 2.57
N GLN A 95 8.45 14.05 2.50
CA GLN A 95 7.81 15.34 2.24
C GLN A 95 7.17 15.35 0.84
N ALA A 96 7.90 14.92 -0.20
CA ALA A 96 7.35 14.79 -1.55
C ALA A 96 6.12 13.85 -1.62
N ALA A 97 6.09 12.78 -0.83
CA ALA A 97 4.92 11.89 -0.75
C ALA A 97 3.71 12.57 -0.09
N ARG A 98 3.94 13.38 0.96
CA ARG A 98 2.88 14.19 1.58
C ARG A 98 2.36 15.25 0.61
N ASP A 99 3.27 15.95 -0.06
CA ASP A 99 2.91 16.98 -1.05
C ASP A 99 2.21 16.38 -2.28
N ALA A 100 2.50 15.12 -2.62
CA ALA A 100 1.77 14.38 -3.65
C ALA A 100 0.34 14.00 -3.24
N GLY A 101 -0.03 14.11 -1.96
CA GLY A 101 -1.36 13.76 -1.46
C GLY A 101 -1.51 12.31 -1.01
N CYS A 102 -0.42 11.68 -0.53
CA CYS A 102 -0.53 10.43 0.24
C CYS A 102 -1.27 10.68 1.56
N ASN A 103 -2.16 9.76 1.94
CA ASN A 103 -2.93 9.86 3.19
C ASN A 103 -2.00 9.80 4.40
N GLU A 104 -1.03 8.90 4.36
CA GLU A 104 -0.14 8.67 5.49
C GLU A 104 1.29 8.40 5.03
N VAL A 105 2.26 8.91 5.79
CA VAL A 105 3.67 8.78 5.45
C VAL A 105 4.47 8.41 6.69
N LEU A 106 5.01 7.18 6.70
CA LEU A 106 5.60 6.54 7.88
C LEU A 106 7.04 6.06 7.61
N PRO A 107 7.93 6.05 8.60
CA PRO A 107 9.23 5.41 8.44
C PRO A 107 9.08 3.87 8.33
N ARG A 108 9.95 3.23 7.54
CA ARG A 108 9.93 1.77 7.27
C ARG A 108 9.90 0.91 8.53
N SER A 109 10.62 1.31 9.58
CA SER A 109 10.63 0.61 10.88
C SER A 109 9.27 0.66 11.58
N ARG A 110 8.62 1.82 11.57
CA ARG A 110 7.28 2.01 12.16
C ARG A 110 6.23 1.27 11.35
N PHE A 111 6.27 1.38 10.03
CA PHE A 111 5.36 0.66 9.14
C PHE A 111 5.43 -0.86 9.37
N SER A 112 6.63 -1.45 9.46
CA SER A 112 6.75 -2.88 9.75
C SER A 112 6.32 -3.26 11.16
N SER A 113 6.37 -2.34 12.13
CA SER A 113 6.00 -2.62 13.53
C SER A 113 4.50 -2.48 13.75
N GLU A 114 3.87 -1.49 13.10
CA GLU A 114 2.43 -1.24 13.14
C GLU A 114 1.68 -1.99 12.02
N LEU A 115 2.39 -2.77 11.21
CA LEU A 115 1.84 -3.46 10.05
C LEU A 115 0.56 -4.24 10.36
N ALA A 116 0.59 -5.05 11.42
CA ALA A 116 -0.55 -5.85 11.84
C ALA A 116 -1.76 -4.98 12.18
N GLU A 117 -1.54 -3.83 12.83
CA GLU A 117 -2.59 -2.90 13.21
C GLU A 117 -3.13 -2.12 12.01
N ILE A 118 -2.26 -1.64 11.12
CA ILE A 118 -2.63 -0.98 9.87
C ILE A 118 -3.49 -1.93 9.01
N LEU A 119 -3.04 -3.18 8.87
CA LEU A 119 -3.77 -4.19 8.09
C LEU A 119 -5.12 -4.50 8.75
N LYS A 120 -5.17 -4.69 10.07
CA LYS A 120 -6.44 -4.84 10.79
C LYS A 120 -7.39 -3.67 10.56
N GLN A 121 -6.90 -2.43 10.63
CA GLN A 121 -7.73 -1.25 10.39
C GLN A 121 -8.26 -1.20 8.95
N ALA A 122 -7.49 -1.67 7.98
CA ALA A 122 -7.92 -1.77 6.59
C ALA A 122 -8.92 -2.91 6.32
N THR A 123 -9.14 -3.81 7.29
CA THR A 123 -10.10 -4.93 7.20
C THR A 123 -11.48 -4.60 7.78
N ILE A 124 -11.61 -3.52 8.56
CA ILE A 124 -12.81 -3.18 9.36
C ILE A 124 -13.72 -2.21 8.61
#